data_AF-A0A9W8SG76-F1
#
_entry.id   AF-A0A9W8SG76-F1
#
_cell.length_a   1.000
_cell.length_b   1.000
_cell.length_c   1.000
_cell.angle_alpha   90.00
_cell.angle_beta   90.00
_cell.angle_gamma   90.00
#
_symmetry.space_group_name_H-M   'P 1'
#
loop_
_entity.id
_entity.type
_entity.pdbx_description
1 polymer ?
#
loop_
_entity_poly.entity_id
_entity_poly.type
_entity_poly.pdbx_seq_one_letter_code
_entity_poly.pdbx_strand_id
1 'polypeptide(L)'
;MDRPAKRQRIEELDAHAPESLQRSISPPRKKKNRKATAIGSPWQLTWIQDLPEGDNKDAVSLRDLLGDPLISECWEFNFLHDLPFLMNAFDPDTRHLVKVHLVHGFWKREDESRMALEQAAADFENVRIHIAPMPEMFGTHHSKMMILFRHDDTAQVIIHTANMIPKDWTNMSNGVWKSRLLHKMSNFQNCTSFPDDYPVGSGERFKIDLLNYLKSYDKRKIICKPLTDKLSGYDFSSVKAALVASVPGKHNARDMSETSWGWAGLKRCLQHVPCKDHGDSDIVAQVSSIATLGAKDDWLRKTLFDSLARCKSLGLGQPKFKVVFPTADEIRRSLDGYASGGSIHTKIQSSQQAKQLEYLRPIFHHWANDSLNGAKLPDDVPVQDGGRKRAAPHIKTYVRSNKSSIDWGLLTSANISKQAWGEAARPTGEMRIASWEIGVLVWPELLEANAIMVGTFKTDVPELVQSQGQGKGDQSTIGLRIPYNTPLQRYASDEVPWVASMPHMELDWAGRSWV
;
A
#
# COMPACT_ATOMS: atom_id res chain seq x y z
N MET A 1 9.91 60.61 70.09
CA MET A 1 10.32 59.44 69.28
C MET A 1 9.10 58.93 68.51
N ASP A 2 8.40 59.79 67.78
CA ASP A 2 8.74 60.40 66.48
C ASP A 2 8.91 59.38 65.35
N ARG A 3 7.79 59.12 64.68
CA ARG A 3 7.76 58.70 63.28
C ARG A 3 8.11 59.91 62.40
N PRO A 4 8.88 59.69 61.33
CA PRO A 4 8.68 60.44 60.10
C PRO A 4 8.62 59.47 58.89
N ALA A 5 8.17 59.83 57.70
CA ALA A 5 7.18 60.76 57.19
C ALA A 5 7.05 60.36 55.72
N LYS A 6 5.84 60.29 55.17
CA LYS A 6 5.63 60.15 53.72
C LYS A 6 6.20 61.39 53.04
N ARG A 7 7.06 61.21 52.03
CA ARG A 7 7.38 62.26 51.04
C ARG A 7 6.62 61.99 49.75
N GLN A 8 5.86 62.97 49.32
CA GLN A 8 5.20 63.04 48.02
C GLN A 8 6.18 63.49 46.91
N ARG A 9 5.80 63.06 45.71
CA ARG A 9 6.25 63.35 44.33
C ARG A 9 7.03 64.63 44.05
N ILE A 10 7.98 64.50 43.13
CA ILE A 10 8.37 65.53 42.16
C ILE A 10 8.08 64.95 40.78
N GLU A 11 7.14 65.55 40.05
CA GLU A 11 7.10 65.54 38.59
C GLU A 11 8.06 66.64 38.13
N GLU A 12 9.02 66.31 37.26
CA GLU A 12 9.28 67.12 36.05
C GLU A 12 10.43 66.57 35.18
N LEU A 13 10.16 66.65 33.86
CA LEU A 13 11.06 66.86 32.73
C LEU A 13 11.69 65.65 32.04
N ASP A 14 11.05 65.31 30.92
CA ASP A 14 11.64 64.73 29.71
C ASP A 14 12.99 65.37 29.36
N ALA A 15 14.05 64.57 29.34
CA ALA A 15 15.27 64.85 28.59
C ALA A 15 15.99 63.56 28.22
N HIS A 16 15.74 63.13 26.97
CA HIS A 16 16.61 62.32 26.09
C HIS A 16 17.33 61.08 26.67
N ALA A 17 16.61 59.95 26.67
CA ALA A 17 17.26 58.63 26.54
C ALA A 17 17.36 58.26 25.04
N PRO A 18 18.50 57.73 24.56
CA PRO A 18 18.64 57.36 23.15
C PRO A 18 17.67 56.22 22.78
N GLU A 19 17.10 56.27 21.58
CA GLU A 19 16.18 55.25 20.99
C GLU A 19 16.74 53.81 20.98
N SER A 20 18.02 53.61 21.31
CA SER A 20 18.67 52.30 21.35
C SER A 20 18.28 51.41 22.52
N LEU A 21 17.53 51.92 23.53
CA LEU A 21 17.20 51.17 24.75
C LEU A 21 15.72 50.76 24.88
N GLN A 22 14.88 51.00 23.87
CA GLN A 22 13.45 50.61 23.89
C GLN A 22 13.13 49.26 23.22
N ARG A 23 14.13 48.51 22.74
CA ARG A 23 13.88 47.16 22.19
C ARG A 23 14.04 46.10 23.26
N SER A 24 12.97 45.38 23.54
CA SER A 24 13.04 44.10 24.24
C SER A 24 13.94 43.17 23.44
N ILE A 25 15.13 42.88 23.98
CA ILE A 25 16.03 41.86 23.44
C ILE A 25 15.39 40.51 23.77
N SER A 26 14.45 40.10 22.93
CA SER A 26 13.99 38.71 22.90
C SER A 26 15.22 37.85 22.60
N PRO A 27 15.55 36.82 23.41
CA PRO A 27 16.65 35.95 23.08
C PRO A 27 16.39 35.36 21.68
N PRO A 28 17.41 35.26 20.82
CA PRO A 28 17.23 34.69 19.49
C PRO A 28 16.57 33.33 19.66
N ARG A 29 15.45 33.09 18.96
CA ARG A 29 14.81 31.78 18.89
C ARG A 29 15.93 30.77 18.63
N LYS A 30 16.25 29.92 19.60
CA LYS A 30 17.14 28.78 19.38
C LYS A 30 16.55 28.03 18.20
N LYS A 31 17.17 28.13 17.02
CA LYS A 31 16.95 27.16 15.95
C LYS A 31 17.27 25.82 16.60
N LYS A 32 16.26 25.03 16.94
CA LYS A 32 16.48 23.62 17.26
C LYS A 32 17.13 23.06 16.00
N ASN A 33 18.44 22.84 16.04
CA ASN A 33 19.15 22.08 15.00
C ASN A 33 18.44 20.72 14.94
N ARG A 34 17.51 20.57 14.00
CA ARG A 34 16.82 19.31 13.74
C ARG A 34 17.85 18.44 13.03
N LYS A 35 18.52 17.57 13.79
CA LYS A 35 19.43 16.58 13.20
C LYS A 35 18.68 15.80 12.13
N ALA A 36 19.30 15.58 10.97
CA ALA A 36 18.77 14.68 9.95
C ALA A 36 18.39 13.33 10.58
N THR A 37 17.17 12.86 10.32
CA THR A 37 16.65 11.59 10.87
C THR A 37 16.38 10.60 9.75
N ALA A 38 16.74 9.34 9.99
CA ALA A 38 16.31 8.22 9.16
C ALA A 38 14.96 7.73 9.68
N ILE A 39 13.96 7.69 8.81
CA ILE A 39 12.61 7.23 9.09
C ILE A 39 12.42 5.91 8.35
N GLY A 40 11.96 4.88 9.09
CA GLY A 40 11.68 3.58 8.51
C GLY A 40 10.56 3.59 7.48
N SER A 41 10.48 2.52 6.71
CA SER A 41 9.47 2.37 5.67
C SER A 41 8.04 2.46 6.21
N PRO A 42 7.11 3.12 5.49
CA PRO A 42 5.71 3.18 5.91
C PRO A 42 5.00 1.82 5.82
N TRP A 43 5.58 0.84 5.14
CA TRP A 43 5.09 -0.54 5.10
C TRP A 43 6.24 -1.52 5.37
N GLN A 44 5.87 -2.73 5.76
CA GLN A 44 6.79 -3.83 6.05
C GLN A 44 6.55 -4.95 5.04
N LEU A 45 7.53 -5.83 4.85
CA LEU A 45 7.31 -7.10 4.15
C LEU A 45 6.89 -8.18 5.15
N THR A 46 6.20 -9.22 4.67
CA THR A 46 5.91 -10.39 5.51
C THR A 46 7.19 -11.17 5.82
N TRP A 47 7.29 -11.73 7.02
CA TRP A 47 8.36 -12.66 7.38
C TRP A 47 8.24 -13.93 6.52
N ILE A 48 9.36 -14.51 6.13
CA ILE A 48 9.42 -15.70 5.29
C ILE A 48 10.22 -16.80 5.96
N GLN A 49 9.63 -17.99 6.05
CA GLN A 49 10.20 -19.10 6.80
C GLN A 49 11.55 -19.58 6.29
N ASP A 50 11.65 -19.77 4.98
CA ASP A 50 12.81 -20.42 4.39
C ASP A 50 13.86 -19.40 3.87
N LEU A 51 13.84 -18.16 4.40
CA LEU A 51 14.87 -17.15 4.17
C LEU A 51 15.81 -17.01 5.37
N PRO A 52 17.08 -16.61 5.16
CA PRO A 52 17.98 -16.25 6.25
C PRO A 52 17.41 -15.09 7.09
N GLU A 53 17.70 -15.10 8.39
CA GLU A 53 17.19 -14.08 9.33
C GLU A 53 17.53 -12.64 8.91
N GLY A 54 18.71 -12.44 8.29
CA GLY A 54 19.12 -11.13 7.76
C GLY A 54 18.20 -10.57 6.67
N ASP A 55 17.53 -11.43 5.88
CA ASP A 55 16.58 -11.03 4.84
C ASP A 55 15.15 -10.82 5.40
N ASN A 56 14.91 -11.28 6.64
CA ASN A 56 13.69 -11.08 7.42
C ASN A 56 13.75 -9.90 8.38
N LYS A 57 14.85 -9.15 8.41
CA LYS A 57 14.96 -7.95 9.25
C LYS A 57 13.83 -6.95 8.95
N ASP A 58 13.18 -6.50 10.03
CA ASP A 58 12.00 -5.62 10.06
C ASP A 58 10.73 -6.21 9.41
N ALA A 59 10.73 -7.48 9.00
CA ALA A 59 9.56 -8.16 8.46
C ALA A 59 8.56 -8.54 9.55
N VAL A 60 7.32 -8.87 9.17
CA VAL A 60 6.23 -9.21 10.10
C VAL A 60 5.55 -10.52 9.77
N SER A 61 5.32 -11.37 10.77
CA SER A 61 4.45 -12.54 10.68
C SER A 61 2.99 -12.15 10.92
N LEU A 62 2.05 -13.05 10.62
CA LEU A 62 0.64 -12.85 10.98
C LEU A 62 0.44 -12.77 12.50
N ARG A 63 1.24 -13.52 13.26
CA ARG A 63 1.19 -13.52 14.73
C ARG A 63 1.64 -12.19 15.32
N ASP A 64 2.56 -11.47 14.67
CA ASP A 64 2.93 -10.10 15.08
C ASP A 64 1.79 -9.09 14.88
N LEU A 65 0.79 -9.43 14.06
CA LEU A 65 -0.39 -8.58 13.80
C LEU A 65 -1.57 -8.92 14.70
N LEU A 66 -1.78 -10.20 15.00
CA LEU A 66 -2.97 -10.72 15.67
C LEU A 66 -2.72 -11.32 17.06
N GLY A 67 -1.47 -11.53 17.45
CA GLY A 67 -1.08 -12.18 18.70
C GLY A 67 -1.13 -11.29 19.93
N ASP A 68 -1.60 -10.05 19.84
CA ASP A 68 -1.75 -9.18 21.02
C ASP A 68 -3.06 -9.53 21.76
N PRO A 69 -3.00 -9.94 23.05
CA PRO A 69 -4.17 -10.36 23.81
C PRO A 69 -5.18 -9.24 24.06
N LEU A 70 -4.83 -7.97 23.82
CA LEU A 70 -5.75 -6.84 23.94
C LEU A 70 -6.72 -6.73 22.76
N ILE A 71 -6.54 -7.48 21.68
CA ILE A 71 -7.47 -7.50 20.55
C ILE A 71 -8.81 -8.09 21.01
N SER A 72 -9.87 -7.30 20.89
CA SER A 72 -11.24 -7.67 21.30
C SER A 72 -12.12 -8.05 20.11
N GLU A 73 -11.82 -7.52 18.92
CA GLU A 73 -12.59 -7.73 17.71
C GLU A 73 -11.71 -7.51 16.49
N CYS A 74 -11.86 -8.38 15.49
CA CYS A 74 -11.12 -8.34 14.23
C CYS A 74 -12.10 -8.47 13.05
N TRP A 75 -12.12 -7.46 12.18
CA TRP A 75 -12.75 -7.55 10.87
C TRP A 75 -11.69 -7.85 9.82
N GLU A 76 -11.74 -9.04 9.24
CA GLU A 76 -10.79 -9.54 8.24
C GLU A 76 -11.50 -9.57 6.89
N PHE A 77 -10.95 -8.86 5.92
CA PHE A 77 -11.42 -8.82 4.53
C PHE A 77 -10.40 -9.55 3.67
N ASN A 78 -10.80 -10.62 2.98
CA ASN A 78 -9.89 -11.36 2.10
C ASN A 78 -10.56 -12.05 0.91
N PHE A 79 -9.73 -12.57 0.02
CA PHE A 79 -10.14 -13.41 -1.10
C PHE A 79 -10.18 -14.90 -0.71
N LEU A 80 -9.07 -15.46 -0.20
CA LEU A 80 -9.00 -16.84 0.30
C LEU A 80 -8.82 -16.87 1.81
N HIS A 81 -9.39 -17.90 2.43
CA HIS A 81 -9.52 -18.04 3.88
C HIS A 81 -9.22 -19.48 4.31
N ASP A 82 -8.36 -19.62 5.30
CA ASP A 82 -8.17 -20.82 6.11
C ASP A 82 -8.44 -20.40 7.56
N LEU A 83 -9.61 -20.78 8.09
CA LEU A 83 -10.08 -20.30 9.38
C LEU A 83 -9.26 -20.86 10.56
N PRO A 84 -8.94 -22.17 10.63
CA PRO A 84 -8.01 -22.67 11.64
C PRO A 84 -6.66 -21.93 11.62
N PHE A 85 -6.09 -21.65 10.44
CA PHE A 85 -4.87 -20.88 10.31
C PHE A 85 -5.01 -19.46 10.89
N LEU A 86 -6.08 -18.73 10.53
CA LEU A 86 -6.37 -17.41 11.08
C LEU A 86 -6.53 -17.45 12.60
N MET A 87 -7.35 -18.37 13.11
CA MET A 87 -7.67 -18.47 14.53
C MET A 87 -6.44 -18.84 15.38
N ASN A 88 -5.50 -19.59 14.81
CA ASN A 88 -4.22 -19.92 15.45
C ASN A 88 -3.22 -18.76 15.47
N ALA A 89 -3.47 -17.66 14.75
CA ALA A 89 -2.61 -16.48 14.79
C ALA A 89 -2.93 -15.54 15.97
N PHE A 90 -4.12 -15.65 16.55
CA PHE A 90 -4.48 -14.94 17.78
C PHE A 90 -3.80 -15.54 19.00
N ASP A 91 -3.72 -14.75 20.07
CA ASP A 91 -3.20 -15.21 21.35
C ASP A 91 -3.98 -16.45 21.86
N PRO A 92 -3.32 -17.56 22.24
CA PRO A 92 -3.99 -18.79 22.65
C PRO A 92 -4.95 -18.63 23.83
N ASP A 93 -4.66 -17.72 24.76
CA ASP A 93 -5.43 -17.52 25.98
C ASP A 93 -6.66 -16.66 25.73
N THR A 94 -6.64 -15.76 24.73
CA THR A 94 -7.75 -14.86 24.44
C THR A 94 -8.49 -15.14 23.13
N ARG A 95 -7.98 -16.00 22.24
CA ARG A 95 -8.54 -16.25 20.89
C ARG A 95 -10.03 -16.56 20.86
N HIS A 96 -10.56 -17.21 21.90
CA HIS A 96 -11.97 -17.60 22.00
C HIS A 96 -12.88 -16.42 22.40
N LEU A 97 -12.31 -15.32 22.90
CA LEU A 97 -13.00 -14.09 23.30
C LEU A 97 -13.04 -13.05 22.18
N VAL A 98 -12.13 -13.14 21.21
CA VAL A 98 -12.04 -12.19 20.09
C VAL A 98 -13.25 -12.34 19.18
N LYS A 99 -14.00 -11.26 18.93
CA LYS A 99 -15.08 -11.29 17.92
C LYS A 99 -14.47 -11.21 16.53
N VAL A 100 -14.57 -12.29 15.75
CA VAL A 100 -13.96 -12.37 14.42
C VAL A 100 -15.04 -12.24 13.35
N HIS A 101 -14.87 -11.29 12.44
CA HIS A 101 -15.75 -11.04 11.31
C HIS A 101 -14.99 -11.26 10.01
N LEU A 102 -15.35 -12.31 9.27
CA LEU A 102 -14.76 -12.63 7.97
C LEU A 102 -15.61 -12.04 6.83
N VAL A 103 -15.02 -11.21 5.98
CA VAL A 103 -15.68 -10.64 4.81
C VAL A 103 -15.06 -11.23 3.54
N HIS A 104 -15.87 -11.94 2.74
CA HIS A 104 -15.41 -12.68 1.57
C HIS A 104 -16.35 -12.53 0.37
N GLY A 105 -15.87 -12.89 -0.82
CA GLY A 105 -16.58 -12.73 -2.09
C GLY A 105 -17.29 -13.97 -2.64
N PHE A 106 -17.35 -15.09 -1.91
CA PHE A 106 -17.99 -16.33 -2.39
C PHE A 106 -19.51 -16.20 -2.34
N TRP A 107 -20.07 -15.55 -3.36
CA TRP A 107 -21.48 -15.12 -3.37
C TRP A 107 -22.46 -16.20 -3.86
N LYS A 108 -21.99 -17.16 -4.67
CA LYS A 108 -22.78 -18.31 -5.13
C LYS A 108 -22.99 -19.27 -3.97
N ARG A 109 -24.16 -19.91 -3.88
CA ARG A 109 -24.48 -20.83 -2.76
C ARG A 109 -23.79 -22.17 -2.94
N GLU A 110 -23.70 -22.61 -4.17
CA GLU A 110 -23.09 -23.85 -4.64
C GLU A 110 -21.56 -23.78 -4.77
N ASP A 111 -20.93 -22.66 -4.37
CA ASP A 111 -19.48 -22.51 -4.39
C ASP A 111 -18.83 -23.40 -3.31
N GLU A 112 -17.95 -24.31 -3.72
CA GLU A 112 -17.27 -25.23 -2.80
C GLU A 112 -16.44 -24.51 -1.74
N SER A 113 -15.81 -23.38 -2.10
CA SER A 113 -15.02 -22.58 -1.15
C SER A 113 -15.93 -21.92 -0.11
N ARG A 114 -17.14 -21.53 -0.50
CA ARG A 114 -18.15 -21.03 0.45
C ARG A 114 -18.59 -22.12 1.41
N MET A 115 -18.95 -23.30 0.91
CA MET A 115 -19.41 -24.41 1.75
C MET A 115 -18.33 -24.85 2.73
N ALA A 116 -17.07 -24.94 2.28
CA ALA A 116 -15.93 -25.25 3.13
C ALA A 116 -15.71 -24.18 4.22
N LEU A 117 -15.84 -22.89 3.88
CA LEU A 117 -15.70 -21.79 4.83
C LEU A 117 -16.82 -21.78 5.87
N GLU A 118 -18.08 -21.96 5.45
CA GLU A 118 -19.24 -22.05 6.35
C GLU A 118 -19.12 -23.25 7.30
N GLN A 119 -18.65 -24.40 6.80
CA GLN A 119 -18.40 -25.58 7.63
C GLN A 119 -17.28 -25.33 8.64
N ALA A 120 -16.16 -24.75 8.24
CA ALA A 120 -15.05 -24.45 9.15
C ALA A 120 -15.47 -23.43 10.25
N ALA A 121 -16.30 -22.45 9.92
CA ALA A 121 -16.79 -21.48 10.90
C ALA A 121 -17.75 -22.06 11.93
N ALA A 122 -18.39 -23.20 11.66
CA ALA A 122 -19.23 -23.87 12.65
C ALA A 122 -18.43 -24.35 13.88
N ASP A 123 -17.11 -24.54 13.74
CA ASP A 123 -16.22 -24.94 14.83
C ASP A 123 -15.82 -23.77 15.76
N PHE A 124 -16.21 -22.53 15.43
CA PHE A 124 -15.83 -21.32 16.16
C PHE A 124 -17.02 -20.42 16.47
N GLU A 125 -17.52 -20.47 17.71
CA GLU A 125 -18.70 -19.69 18.15
C GLU A 125 -18.50 -18.16 18.05
N ASN A 126 -17.25 -17.69 18.10
CA ASN A 126 -16.88 -16.28 18.05
C ASN A 126 -16.60 -15.75 16.63
N VAL A 127 -16.80 -16.57 15.60
CA VAL A 127 -16.60 -16.21 14.19
C VAL A 127 -17.94 -15.93 13.49
N ARG A 128 -17.98 -14.85 12.69
CA ARG A 128 -19.12 -14.50 11.84
C ARG A 128 -18.66 -14.26 10.41
N ILE A 129 -19.31 -14.92 9.46
CA ILE A 129 -19.02 -14.78 8.03
C ILE A 129 -19.98 -13.78 7.38
N HIS A 130 -19.44 -12.94 6.50
CA HIS A 130 -20.15 -11.94 5.72
C HIS A 130 -19.80 -12.02 4.24
N ILE A 131 -20.84 -12.02 3.40
CA ILE A 131 -20.69 -12.11 1.94
C ILE A 131 -20.73 -10.70 1.35
N ALA A 132 -19.61 -10.24 0.78
CA ALA A 132 -19.52 -8.97 0.08
C ALA A 132 -20.43 -8.96 -1.17
N PRO A 133 -21.04 -7.82 -1.53
CA PRO A 133 -21.84 -7.76 -2.75
C PRO A 133 -20.94 -7.85 -3.98
N MET A 134 -21.26 -8.80 -4.86
CA MET A 134 -20.54 -9.06 -6.11
C MET A 134 -21.46 -8.79 -7.33
N PRO A 135 -21.81 -7.52 -7.62
CA PRO A 135 -22.79 -7.18 -8.65
C PRO A 135 -22.27 -7.35 -10.09
N GLU A 136 -20.96 -7.39 -10.29
CA GLU A 136 -20.33 -7.37 -11.61
C GLU A 136 -19.80 -8.75 -11.99
N MET A 137 -20.10 -9.19 -13.22
CA MET A 137 -19.55 -10.44 -13.75
C MET A 137 -18.01 -10.38 -13.78
N PHE A 138 -17.39 -11.51 -13.43
CA PHE A 138 -15.94 -11.68 -13.35
C PHE A 138 -15.25 -10.74 -12.34
N GLY A 139 -16.02 -10.10 -11.46
CA GLY A 139 -15.50 -9.37 -10.30
C GLY A 139 -15.00 -10.32 -9.21
N THR A 140 -14.05 -9.85 -8.41
CA THR A 140 -13.54 -10.56 -7.22
C THR A 140 -13.58 -9.67 -5.99
N HIS A 141 -13.80 -10.25 -4.80
CA HIS A 141 -13.50 -9.57 -3.54
C HIS A 141 -12.01 -9.77 -3.25
N HIS A 142 -11.17 -8.81 -3.63
CA HIS A 142 -9.72 -8.98 -3.63
C HIS A 142 -9.00 -8.13 -2.58
N SER A 143 -9.75 -7.26 -1.89
CA SER A 143 -9.31 -6.51 -0.72
C SER A 143 -8.75 -7.41 0.38
N LYS A 144 -7.69 -6.92 1.01
CA LYS A 144 -6.91 -7.59 2.05
C LYS A 144 -6.64 -6.58 3.15
N MET A 145 -7.51 -6.59 4.15
CA MET A 145 -7.55 -5.59 5.19
C MET A 145 -7.99 -6.22 6.50
N MET A 146 -7.36 -5.80 7.60
CA MET A 146 -7.82 -6.09 8.95
C MET A 146 -8.15 -4.77 9.66
N ILE A 147 -9.28 -4.74 10.36
CA ILE A 147 -9.62 -3.66 11.30
C ILE A 147 -9.76 -4.27 12.68
N LEU A 148 -8.84 -3.87 13.56
CA LEU A 148 -8.73 -4.40 14.91
C LEU A 148 -9.31 -3.38 15.89
N PHE A 149 -10.12 -3.83 16.84
CA PHE A 149 -10.54 -3.05 18.01
C PHE A 149 -10.00 -3.71 19.26
N ARG A 150 -9.54 -2.89 20.20
CA ARG A 150 -8.82 -3.35 21.38
C ARG A 150 -9.53 -2.98 22.67
N HIS A 151 -9.23 -3.71 23.74
CA HIS A 151 -9.77 -3.49 25.08
C HIS A 151 -9.29 -2.17 25.71
N ASP A 152 -8.18 -1.61 25.23
CA ASP A 152 -7.61 -0.32 25.67
C ASP A 152 -8.22 0.91 24.96
N ASP A 153 -9.41 0.75 24.36
CA ASP A 153 -10.11 1.79 23.60
C ASP A 153 -9.27 2.35 22.42
N THR A 154 -8.44 1.51 21.82
CA THR A 154 -7.77 1.81 20.54
C THR A 154 -8.27 0.91 19.40
N ALA A 155 -8.07 1.38 18.17
CA ALA A 155 -8.30 0.63 16.95
C ALA A 155 -7.08 0.68 16.03
N GLN A 156 -6.98 -0.23 15.07
CA GLN A 156 -5.91 -0.22 14.08
C GLN A 156 -6.44 -0.69 12.72
N VAL A 157 -6.00 -0.02 11.66
CA VAL A 157 -6.26 -0.43 10.27
C VAL A 157 -4.99 -1.02 9.69
N ILE A 158 -5.10 -2.22 9.14
CA ILE A 158 -4.00 -2.94 8.48
C ILE A 158 -4.44 -3.24 7.05
N ILE A 159 -3.65 -2.83 6.07
CA ILE A 159 -3.88 -3.15 4.64
C ILE A 159 -2.67 -3.95 4.15
N HIS A 160 -2.92 -5.14 3.60
CA HIS A 160 -1.87 -6.08 3.22
C HIS A 160 -2.14 -6.73 1.86
N THR A 161 -1.24 -7.63 1.42
CA THR A 161 -1.37 -8.30 0.11
C THR A 161 -1.51 -9.83 0.18
N ALA A 162 -1.30 -10.42 1.36
CA ALA A 162 -1.42 -11.87 1.59
C ALA A 162 -2.89 -12.32 1.70
N ASN A 163 -3.24 -13.42 1.04
CA ASN A 163 -4.45 -14.16 1.37
C ASN A 163 -4.35 -14.76 2.79
N MET A 164 -5.48 -15.03 3.43
CA MET A 164 -5.50 -15.57 4.79
C MET A 164 -5.34 -17.09 4.78
N ILE A 165 -4.24 -17.58 4.20
CA ILE A 165 -3.88 -19.00 4.07
C ILE A 165 -2.39 -19.20 4.36
N PRO A 166 -1.95 -20.39 4.81
CA PRO A 166 -0.55 -20.65 5.16
C PRO A 166 0.44 -20.29 4.05
N LYS A 167 0.12 -20.66 2.80
CA LYS A 167 0.99 -20.43 1.63
C LYS A 167 1.45 -18.96 1.51
N ASP A 168 0.53 -18.01 1.65
CA ASP A 168 0.82 -16.60 1.44
C ASP A 168 1.61 -15.97 2.60
N TRP A 169 1.57 -16.57 3.79
CA TRP A 169 2.29 -16.11 4.98
C TRP A 169 3.56 -16.90 5.31
N THR A 170 3.85 -17.97 4.55
CA THR A 170 5.04 -18.81 4.76
C THR A 170 6.20 -18.40 3.87
N ASN A 171 6.07 -18.56 2.54
CA ASN A 171 7.19 -18.40 1.59
C ASN A 171 6.95 -17.44 0.42
N MET A 172 5.77 -16.81 0.39
CA MET A 172 5.44 -15.79 -0.63
C MET A 172 5.84 -14.39 -0.16
N SER A 173 6.31 -13.55 -1.08
CA SER A 173 6.60 -12.14 -0.79
C SER A 173 5.30 -11.33 -0.76
N ASN A 174 4.91 -10.85 0.43
CA ASN A 174 3.77 -9.98 0.67
C ASN A 174 4.17 -8.69 1.40
N GLY A 175 3.30 -7.68 1.37
CA GLY A 175 3.49 -6.40 2.05
C GLY A 175 2.36 -6.11 3.04
N VAL A 176 2.69 -5.35 4.09
CA VAL A 176 1.76 -4.94 5.16
C VAL A 176 1.98 -3.47 5.48
N TRP A 177 0.93 -2.66 5.33
CA TRP A 177 0.85 -1.33 5.92
C TRP A 177 -0.03 -1.38 7.17
N LYS A 178 0.41 -0.73 8.25
CA LYS A 178 -0.32 -0.64 9.51
C LYS A 178 -0.47 0.82 9.90
N SER A 179 -1.68 1.24 10.24
CA SER A 179 -1.87 2.52 10.89
C SER A 179 -1.19 2.51 12.26
N ARG A 180 -0.93 3.70 12.81
CA ARG A 180 -0.74 3.83 14.27
C ARG A 180 -2.03 3.42 14.98
N LEU A 181 -1.93 3.16 16.28
CA LEU A 181 -3.13 2.98 17.11
C LEU A 181 -3.97 4.26 17.05
N LEU A 182 -5.24 4.08 16.72
CA LEU A 182 -6.25 5.10 16.61
C LEU A 182 -6.97 5.16 17.95
N HIS A 183 -6.98 6.33 18.60
CA HIS A 183 -7.61 6.46 19.91
C HIS A 183 -9.11 6.74 19.76
N LYS A 184 -9.91 6.14 20.62
CA LYS A 184 -11.34 6.46 20.70
C LYS A 184 -11.54 7.91 21.09
N MET A 185 -12.45 8.59 20.38
CA MET A 185 -12.77 9.99 20.64
C MET A 185 -13.70 10.10 21.85
N SER A 186 -13.45 11.09 22.69
CA SER A 186 -14.29 11.39 23.87
C SER A 186 -15.66 11.98 23.49
N ASN A 187 -15.73 12.71 22.37
CA ASN A 187 -16.95 13.32 21.86
C ASN A 187 -17.19 12.87 20.41
N PHE A 188 -18.37 12.33 20.14
CA PHE A 188 -18.77 11.96 18.79
C PHE A 188 -19.10 13.22 17.98
N GLN A 189 -18.15 13.70 17.19
CA GLN A 189 -18.43 14.74 16.20
C GLN A 189 -19.07 14.10 14.97
N ASN A 190 -20.41 14.20 14.88
CA ASN A 190 -21.12 14.01 13.62
C ASN A 190 -20.82 15.21 12.71
N CYS A 191 -19.65 15.21 12.09
CA CYS A 191 -19.36 16.17 11.04
C CYS A 191 -19.81 15.58 9.71
N THR A 192 -20.84 16.17 9.10
CA THR A 192 -21.15 16.01 7.68
C THR A 192 -20.05 16.70 6.87
N SER A 193 -18.87 16.10 6.84
CA SER A 193 -17.72 16.62 6.09
C SER A 193 -17.65 15.96 4.74
N PHE A 194 -17.45 16.78 3.71
CA PHE A 194 -17.17 16.29 2.36
C PHE A 194 -15.69 15.91 2.28
N PRO A 195 -15.31 14.96 1.38
CA PRO A 195 -13.92 14.57 1.22
C PRO A 195 -12.99 15.76 0.97
N ASP A 196 -13.45 16.77 0.21
CA ASP A 196 -12.63 17.93 -0.17
C ASP A 196 -12.43 18.97 0.93
N ASP A 197 -13.08 18.82 2.09
CA ASP A 197 -12.81 19.65 3.26
C ASP A 197 -11.42 19.35 3.87
N TYR A 198 -10.82 18.20 3.52
CA TYR A 198 -9.55 17.73 4.05
C TYR A 198 -8.53 17.43 2.95
N PRO A 199 -7.25 17.78 3.17
CA PRO A 199 -6.20 17.54 2.18
C PRO A 199 -5.98 16.04 1.96
N VAL A 200 -5.74 15.65 0.71
CA VAL A 200 -5.38 14.27 0.36
C VAL A 200 -4.17 13.80 1.17
N GLY A 201 -4.30 12.63 1.78
CA GLY A 201 -3.29 12.02 2.65
C GLY A 201 -3.48 12.28 4.15
N SER A 202 -4.28 13.28 4.53
CA SER A 202 -4.63 13.50 5.94
C SER A 202 -5.44 12.33 6.52
N GLY A 203 -5.37 12.18 7.84
CA GLY A 203 -6.10 11.15 8.55
C GLY A 203 -7.61 11.29 8.45
N GLU A 204 -8.12 12.52 8.48
CA GLU A 204 -9.54 12.83 8.32
C GLU A 204 -10.02 12.44 6.92
N ARG A 205 -9.25 12.78 5.87
CA ARG A 205 -9.55 12.35 4.51
C ARG A 205 -9.54 10.83 4.38
N PHE A 206 -8.51 10.17 4.93
CA PHE A 206 -8.42 8.71 4.95
C PHE A 206 -9.63 8.07 5.65
N LYS A 207 -10.06 8.62 6.79
CA LYS A 207 -11.24 8.16 7.54
C LYS A 207 -12.51 8.27 6.71
N ILE A 208 -12.75 9.42 6.06
CA ILE A 208 -13.92 9.62 5.19
C ILE A 208 -13.92 8.60 4.05
N ASP A 209 -12.79 8.47 3.35
CA ASP A 209 -12.68 7.56 2.21
C ASP A 209 -12.84 6.09 2.63
N LEU A 210 -12.27 5.68 3.78
CA LEU A 210 -12.43 4.32 4.33
C LEU A 210 -13.86 4.03 4.77
N LEU A 211 -14.52 4.98 5.44
CA LEU A 211 -15.92 4.81 5.84
C LEU A 211 -16.84 4.72 4.61
N ASN A 212 -16.60 5.52 3.57
CA ASN A 212 -17.34 5.45 2.31
C ASN A 212 -17.09 4.13 1.56
N TYR A 213 -15.86 3.63 1.61
CA TYR A 213 -15.50 2.32 1.07
C TYR A 213 -16.29 1.20 1.77
N LEU A 214 -16.29 1.19 3.11
CA LEU A 214 -17.01 0.20 3.92
C LEU A 214 -18.53 0.31 3.75
N LYS A 215 -19.10 1.52 3.73
CA LYS A 215 -20.53 1.75 3.46
C LYS A 215 -20.96 1.22 2.08
N SER A 216 -20.04 1.12 1.12
CA SER A 216 -20.36 0.55 -0.20
C SER A 216 -20.71 -0.93 -0.15
N TYR A 217 -20.29 -1.66 0.89
CA TYR A 217 -20.72 -3.05 1.11
C TYR A 217 -22.21 -3.12 1.50
N ASP A 218 -22.77 -2.05 2.05
CA ASP A 218 -24.13 -2.04 2.58
C ASP A 218 -25.22 -1.77 1.52
N LYS A 219 -24.84 -1.60 0.24
CA LYS A 219 -25.76 -1.19 -0.86
C LYS A 219 -26.99 -2.09 -1.04
N ARG A 220 -26.88 -3.38 -0.70
CA ARG A 220 -27.96 -4.38 -0.86
C ARG A 220 -28.47 -4.92 0.47
N LYS A 221 -27.55 -5.15 1.42
CA LYS A 221 -27.82 -5.68 2.76
C LYS A 221 -26.81 -5.05 3.70
N ILE A 222 -27.22 -4.80 4.94
CA ILE A 222 -26.32 -4.37 6.00
C ILE A 222 -25.29 -5.47 6.30
N ILE A 223 -24.02 -5.14 6.08
CA ILE A 223 -22.83 -5.96 6.32
C ILE A 223 -21.83 -5.19 7.19
N CYS A 224 -21.35 -4.04 6.71
CA CYS A 224 -20.31 -3.24 7.35
C CYS A 224 -20.86 -2.09 8.20
N LYS A 225 -22.18 -1.89 8.28
CA LYS A 225 -22.75 -0.84 9.15
C LYS A 225 -22.27 -0.92 10.60
N PRO A 226 -22.26 -2.09 11.28
CA PRO A 226 -21.76 -2.16 12.66
C PRO A 226 -20.30 -1.74 12.78
N LEU A 227 -19.46 -2.15 11.82
CA LEU A 227 -18.06 -1.76 11.72
C LEU A 227 -17.91 -0.25 11.51
N THR A 228 -18.64 0.33 10.57
CA THR A 228 -18.55 1.77 10.25
C THR A 228 -19.05 2.65 11.38
N ASP A 229 -20.17 2.28 12.02
CA ASP A 229 -20.71 2.97 13.18
C ASP A 229 -19.67 2.98 14.32
N LYS A 230 -19.04 1.85 14.61
CA LYS A 230 -17.99 1.75 15.64
C LYS A 230 -16.72 2.51 15.25
N LEU A 231 -16.20 2.30 14.04
CA LEU A 231 -14.95 2.90 13.56
C LEU A 231 -15.02 4.42 13.44
N SER A 232 -16.22 4.96 13.16
CA SER A 232 -16.45 6.41 13.11
C SER A 232 -16.14 7.12 14.44
N GLY A 233 -16.16 6.39 15.57
CA GLY A 233 -15.80 6.89 16.89
C GLY A 233 -14.29 7.00 17.18
N TYR A 234 -13.40 6.66 16.24
CA TYR A 234 -11.95 6.70 16.44
C TYR A 234 -11.29 7.88 15.72
N ASP A 235 -10.22 8.41 16.31
CA ASP A 235 -9.40 9.49 15.74
C ASP A 235 -8.36 8.95 14.77
N PHE A 236 -8.40 9.46 13.53
CA PHE A 236 -7.49 9.10 12.45
C PHE A 236 -6.36 10.11 12.24
N SER A 237 -6.29 11.21 13.00
CA SER A 237 -5.32 12.31 12.81
C SER A 237 -3.85 11.86 12.71
N SER A 238 -3.51 10.71 13.29
CA SER A 238 -2.17 10.12 13.22
C SER A 238 -1.83 9.42 11.90
N VAL A 239 -2.84 9.16 11.05
CA VAL A 239 -2.68 8.51 9.74
C VAL A 239 -2.08 9.50 8.75
N LYS A 240 -1.05 9.03 8.06
CA LYS A 240 -0.29 9.77 7.04
C LYS A 240 -0.22 8.91 5.77
N ALA A 241 -1.38 8.68 5.15
CA ALA A 241 -1.55 7.87 3.94
C ALA A 241 -2.81 8.31 3.19
N ALA A 242 -2.84 8.18 1.87
CA ALA A 242 -4.07 8.31 1.08
C ALA A 242 -4.64 6.92 0.75
N LEU A 243 -5.95 6.74 0.92
CA LEU A 243 -6.63 5.51 0.53
C LEU A 243 -6.83 5.48 -0.98
N VAL A 244 -6.42 4.39 -1.62
CA VAL A 244 -6.73 4.12 -3.04
C VAL A 244 -7.42 2.77 -3.10
N ALA A 245 -8.69 2.76 -3.50
CA ALA A 245 -9.53 1.58 -3.44
C ALA A 245 -10.46 1.46 -4.67
N SER A 246 -11.02 0.27 -4.85
CA SER A 246 -11.97 -0.03 -5.92
C SER A 246 -13.24 -0.64 -5.35
N VAL A 247 -14.37 -0.14 -5.83
CA VAL A 247 -15.72 -0.59 -5.46
C VAL A 247 -16.41 -1.07 -6.74
N PRO A 248 -16.98 -2.29 -6.80
CA PRO A 248 -17.73 -2.73 -7.97
C PRO A 248 -18.93 -1.83 -8.28
N GLY A 249 -19.13 -1.57 -9.57
CA GLY A 249 -20.23 -0.77 -10.07
C GLY A 249 -19.82 0.25 -11.14
N LYS A 250 -20.77 1.13 -11.45
CA LYS A 250 -20.60 2.26 -12.35
C LYS A 250 -20.25 3.51 -11.55
N HIS A 251 -19.25 4.24 -12.02
CA HIS A 251 -18.71 5.43 -11.38
C HIS A 251 -18.54 6.54 -12.40
N ASN A 252 -18.73 7.79 -11.99
CA ASN A 252 -18.41 8.93 -12.83
C ASN A 252 -16.98 9.40 -12.54
N ALA A 253 -16.06 9.17 -13.48
CA ALA A 253 -14.65 9.53 -13.33
C ALA A 253 -14.40 11.05 -13.35
N ARG A 254 -15.42 11.86 -13.68
CA ARG A 254 -15.36 13.33 -13.67
C ARG A 254 -15.98 13.93 -12.41
N ASP A 255 -16.70 13.14 -11.62
CA ASP A 255 -17.31 13.61 -10.38
C ASP A 255 -16.25 13.69 -9.29
N MET A 256 -16.16 14.88 -8.69
CA MET A 256 -15.21 15.20 -7.64
C MET A 256 -15.91 15.35 -6.27
N SER A 257 -17.24 15.35 -6.22
CA SER A 257 -18.01 15.63 -5.00
C SER A 257 -17.96 14.49 -3.98
N GLU A 258 -17.77 13.25 -4.45
CA GLU A 258 -17.70 12.05 -3.61
C GLU A 258 -16.30 11.42 -3.62
N THR A 259 -16.10 10.41 -2.77
CA THR A 259 -14.91 9.54 -2.82
C THR A 259 -14.85 8.82 -4.17
N SER A 260 -13.73 8.96 -4.88
CA SER A 260 -13.52 8.37 -6.21
C SER A 260 -12.77 7.03 -6.11
N TRP A 261 -13.05 6.09 -7.02
CA TRP A 261 -12.52 4.72 -6.99
C TRP A 261 -11.69 4.37 -8.22
N GLY A 262 -10.92 3.28 -8.14
CA GLY A 262 -10.11 2.77 -9.25
C GLY A 262 -9.06 3.77 -9.75
N TRP A 263 -8.80 3.78 -11.06
CA TRP A 263 -7.79 4.67 -11.64
C TRP A 263 -8.15 6.15 -11.48
N ALA A 264 -9.45 6.48 -11.38
CA ALA A 264 -9.91 7.85 -11.15
C ALA A 264 -9.55 8.35 -9.74
N GLY A 265 -9.77 7.51 -8.71
CA GLY A 265 -9.35 7.79 -7.33
C GLY A 265 -7.84 7.93 -7.20
N LEU A 266 -7.09 7.02 -7.82
CA LEU A 266 -5.62 7.10 -7.89
C LEU A 266 -5.16 8.43 -8.54
N LYS A 267 -5.70 8.76 -9.72
CA LYS A 267 -5.35 9.98 -10.45
C LYS A 267 -5.60 11.24 -9.62
N ARG A 268 -6.74 11.29 -8.91
CA ARG A 268 -7.09 12.40 -8.02
C ARG A 268 -6.11 12.53 -6.86
N CYS A 269 -5.68 11.42 -6.27
CA CYS A 269 -4.67 11.45 -5.21
C CYS A 269 -3.33 11.98 -5.76
N LEU A 270 -2.88 11.41 -6.88
CA LEU A 270 -1.60 11.77 -7.50
C LEU A 270 -1.53 13.23 -7.98
N GLN A 271 -2.64 13.86 -8.36
CA GLN A 271 -2.69 15.31 -8.65
C GLN A 271 -2.18 16.20 -7.51
N HIS A 272 -2.14 15.70 -6.28
CA HIS A 272 -1.66 16.42 -5.10
C HIS A 272 -0.22 16.08 -4.71
N VAL A 273 0.38 15.05 -5.34
CA VAL A 273 1.73 14.58 -5.01
C VAL A 273 2.78 15.38 -5.79
N PRO A 274 3.71 16.07 -5.12
CA PRO A 274 4.85 16.69 -5.78
C PRO A 274 5.78 15.62 -6.35
N CYS A 275 6.17 15.77 -7.61
CA CYS A 275 7.21 14.95 -8.22
C CYS A 275 8.37 15.83 -8.66
N LYS A 276 9.60 15.32 -8.57
CA LYS A 276 10.80 16.11 -8.87
C LYS A 276 11.29 15.84 -10.29
N ASP A 277 11.75 16.90 -10.95
CA ASP A 277 12.48 16.78 -12.22
C ASP A 277 13.97 16.57 -11.94
N HIS A 278 14.37 15.31 -11.85
CA HIS A 278 15.77 14.92 -11.66
C HIS A 278 16.29 14.04 -12.81
N GLY A 279 15.72 14.21 -14.00
CA GLY A 279 16.00 13.41 -15.20
C GLY A 279 15.01 12.26 -15.41
N ASP A 280 15.47 11.19 -16.08
CA ASP A 280 14.68 9.99 -16.37
C ASP A 280 14.02 9.43 -15.11
N SER A 281 12.67 9.48 -15.10
CA SER A 281 11.84 8.90 -14.05
C SER A 281 11.24 7.58 -14.53
N ASP A 282 11.07 6.64 -13.61
CA ASP A 282 10.42 5.36 -13.84
C ASP A 282 9.16 5.25 -12.99
N ILE A 283 8.15 4.57 -13.52
CA ILE A 283 7.05 4.00 -12.74
C ILE A 283 7.16 2.49 -12.85
N VAL A 284 7.47 1.83 -11.73
CA VAL A 284 7.60 0.39 -11.63
C VAL A 284 6.33 -0.17 -11.02
N ALA A 285 5.64 -1.03 -11.76
CA ALA A 285 4.53 -1.85 -11.28
C ALA A 285 5.04 -3.27 -11.04
N GLN A 286 5.09 -3.70 -9.79
CA GLN A 286 5.24 -5.11 -9.45
C GLN A 286 3.84 -5.65 -9.15
N VAL A 287 3.44 -6.72 -9.82
CA VAL A 287 2.13 -7.36 -9.62
C VAL A 287 2.24 -8.89 -9.69
N SER A 288 1.23 -9.60 -9.16
CA SER A 288 1.15 -11.06 -9.25
C SER A 288 0.20 -11.54 -10.35
N SER A 289 -0.60 -10.64 -10.94
CA SER A 289 -1.45 -10.97 -12.08
C SER A 289 -1.60 -9.84 -13.09
N ILE A 290 -1.75 -10.25 -14.36
CA ILE A 290 -2.07 -9.37 -15.48
C ILE A 290 -3.25 -9.99 -16.23
N ALA A 291 -4.37 -9.29 -16.28
CA ALA A 291 -5.56 -9.73 -17.00
C ALA A 291 -5.40 -9.56 -18.52
N THR A 292 -6.38 -10.02 -19.30
CA THR A 292 -6.47 -9.68 -20.72
C THR A 292 -6.96 -8.23 -20.89
N LEU A 293 -6.07 -7.34 -21.31
CA LEU A 293 -6.27 -5.89 -21.44
C LEU A 293 -6.74 -5.50 -22.85
N GLY A 294 -6.37 -6.28 -23.86
CA GLY A 294 -6.71 -5.99 -25.25
C GLY A 294 -5.56 -6.32 -26.20
N ALA A 295 -5.86 -6.41 -27.49
CA ALA A 295 -4.85 -6.61 -28.54
C ALA A 295 -3.97 -5.37 -28.78
N LYS A 296 -4.36 -4.21 -28.23
CA LYS A 296 -3.62 -2.95 -28.23
C LYS A 296 -3.42 -2.49 -26.80
N ASP A 297 -2.42 -1.63 -26.60
CA ASP A 297 -2.05 -1.09 -25.30
C ASP A 297 -2.89 0.13 -24.87
N ASP A 298 -3.96 0.48 -25.61
CA ASP A 298 -4.76 1.69 -25.39
C ASP A 298 -5.21 1.86 -23.93
N TRP A 299 -5.76 0.82 -23.30
CA TRP A 299 -6.17 0.89 -21.89
C TRP A 299 -4.97 1.00 -20.94
N LEU A 300 -3.91 0.22 -21.20
CA LEU A 300 -2.73 0.22 -20.34
C LEU A 300 -2.06 1.61 -20.35
N ARG A 301 -1.83 2.16 -21.55
CA ARG A 301 -1.19 3.46 -21.71
C ARG A 301 -2.12 4.62 -21.36
N LYS A 302 -3.24 4.75 -22.08
CA LYS A 302 -4.10 5.95 -22.06
C LYS A 302 -5.04 6.02 -20.87
N THR A 303 -5.13 4.97 -20.07
CA THR A 303 -6.00 4.93 -18.87
C THR A 303 -5.17 4.71 -17.62
N LEU A 304 -4.56 3.53 -17.46
CA LEU A 304 -3.85 3.21 -16.22
C LEU A 304 -2.55 4.01 -16.10
N PHE A 305 -1.69 3.96 -17.10
CA PHE A 305 -0.38 4.59 -17.04
C PHE A 305 -0.46 6.12 -17.04
N ASP A 306 -1.32 6.73 -17.86
CA ASP A 306 -1.57 8.18 -17.80
C ASP A 306 -2.08 8.63 -16.42
N SER A 307 -2.84 7.78 -15.72
CA SER A 307 -3.27 8.06 -14.34
C SER A 307 -2.10 7.96 -13.34
N LEU A 308 -1.27 6.92 -13.46
CA LEU A 308 -0.06 6.73 -12.65
C LEU A 308 0.99 7.83 -12.88
N ALA A 309 1.12 8.33 -14.10
CA ALA A 309 2.08 9.37 -14.46
C ALA A 309 1.68 10.76 -13.93
N ARG A 310 0.44 10.91 -13.44
CA ARG A 310 -0.04 12.20 -12.94
C ARG A 310 0.72 12.61 -11.68
N CYS A 311 0.91 13.91 -11.53
CA CYS A 311 1.48 14.53 -10.33
C CYS A 311 1.00 15.99 -10.23
N LYS A 312 1.32 16.64 -9.11
CA LYS A 312 1.11 18.09 -8.89
C LYS A 312 2.02 18.95 -9.77
N SER A 313 3.24 18.47 -10.03
CA SER A 313 4.26 19.19 -10.79
C SER A 313 3.91 19.24 -12.29
N LEU A 314 4.00 20.41 -12.89
CA LEU A 314 3.76 20.62 -14.33
C LEU A 314 5.09 20.61 -15.10
N GLY A 315 5.03 20.25 -16.39
CA GLY A 315 6.18 20.32 -17.30
C GLY A 315 7.20 19.19 -17.17
N LEU A 316 6.95 18.18 -16.34
CA LEU A 316 7.82 17.00 -16.23
C LEU A 316 7.74 16.12 -17.49
N GLY A 317 8.87 15.53 -17.87
CA GLY A 317 8.92 14.47 -18.87
C GLY A 317 8.07 13.26 -18.47
N GLN A 318 7.54 12.53 -19.46
CA GLN A 318 6.78 11.31 -19.19
C GLN A 318 7.72 10.24 -18.60
N PRO A 319 7.37 9.63 -17.45
CA PRO A 319 8.19 8.54 -16.90
C PRO A 319 8.20 7.33 -17.84
N LYS A 320 9.12 6.39 -17.64
CA LYS A 320 9.09 5.08 -18.31
C LYS A 320 8.26 4.12 -17.46
N PHE A 321 7.38 3.35 -18.10
CA PHE A 321 6.59 2.34 -17.42
C PHE A 321 7.30 0.99 -17.46
N LYS A 322 7.49 0.36 -16.29
CA LYS A 322 8.15 -0.92 -16.13
C LYS A 322 7.26 -1.85 -15.33
N VAL A 323 7.24 -3.13 -15.68
CA VAL A 323 6.47 -4.17 -14.98
C VAL A 323 7.41 -5.26 -14.51
N VAL A 324 7.45 -5.50 -13.20
CA VAL A 324 8.16 -6.64 -12.60
C VAL A 324 7.19 -7.80 -12.50
N PHE A 325 7.50 -8.87 -13.22
CA PHE A 325 6.73 -10.11 -13.26
C PHE A 325 7.71 -11.27 -13.42
N PRO A 326 7.46 -12.45 -12.83
CA PRO A 326 8.41 -13.58 -12.92
C PRO A 326 8.24 -14.38 -14.22
N THR A 327 9.32 -14.99 -14.70
CA THR A 327 9.32 -16.06 -15.71
C THR A 327 9.10 -17.44 -15.07
N ALA A 328 8.92 -18.47 -15.90
CA ALA A 328 8.82 -19.85 -15.41
C ALA A 328 10.11 -20.34 -14.72
N ASP A 329 11.27 -19.88 -15.18
CA ASP A 329 12.56 -20.19 -14.58
C ASP A 329 12.73 -19.55 -13.18
N GLU A 330 12.17 -18.35 -12.98
CA GLU A 330 12.17 -17.72 -11.66
C GLU A 330 11.20 -18.41 -10.70
N ILE A 331 10.06 -18.90 -11.20
CA ILE A 331 9.10 -19.66 -10.40
C ILE A 331 9.67 -21.04 -10.02
N ARG A 332 10.23 -21.81 -10.96
CA ARG A 332 10.76 -23.15 -10.65
C ARG A 332 11.92 -23.11 -9.65
N ARG A 333 12.66 -21.98 -9.59
CA ARG A 333 13.75 -21.76 -8.63
C ARG A 333 13.29 -21.09 -7.33
N SER A 334 12.00 -20.80 -7.19
CA SER A 334 11.45 -20.18 -5.97
C SER A 334 11.40 -21.16 -4.80
N LEU A 335 11.21 -20.66 -3.58
CA LEU A 335 11.24 -21.43 -2.34
C LEU A 335 10.25 -22.61 -2.32
N ASP A 336 9.09 -22.51 -2.97
CA ASP A 336 8.15 -23.65 -3.09
C ASP A 336 8.12 -24.26 -4.50
N GLY A 337 9.12 -23.93 -5.34
CA GLY A 337 9.19 -24.39 -6.72
C GLY A 337 7.96 -23.96 -7.53
N TYR A 338 7.44 -24.85 -8.38
CA TYR A 338 6.24 -24.52 -9.16
C TYR A 338 4.99 -24.25 -8.33
N ALA A 339 4.91 -24.74 -7.08
CA ALA A 339 3.75 -24.52 -6.23
C ALA A 339 3.53 -23.02 -5.95
N SER A 340 4.60 -22.22 -5.85
CA SER A 340 4.49 -20.76 -5.71
C SER A 340 3.77 -20.11 -6.91
N GLY A 341 3.94 -20.66 -8.11
CA GLY A 341 3.32 -20.19 -9.35
C GLY A 341 1.79 -20.27 -9.36
N GLY A 342 1.18 -21.10 -8.51
CA GLY A 342 -0.28 -21.20 -8.39
C GLY A 342 -0.98 -19.93 -7.92
N SER A 343 -0.25 -18.95 -7.37
CA SER A 343 -0.80 -17.64 -6.93
C SER A 343 -0.45 -16.49 -7.89
N ILE A 344 0.13 -16.81 -9.06
CA ILE A 344 0.65 -15.84 -10.03
C ILE A 344 0.05 -16.14 -11.40
N HIS A 345 -0.61 -15.15 -12.01
CA HIS A 345 -1.48 -15.40 -13.16
C HIS A 345 -1.31 -14.38 -14.28
N THR A 346 -0.86 -14.86 -15.43
CA THR A 346 -1.03 -14.20 -16.73
C THR A 346 -1.52 -15.22 -17.74
N LYS A 347 -1.91 -14.76 -18.94
CA LYS A 347 -2.29 -15.64 -20.05
C LYS A 347 -1.71 -15.09 -21.35
N ILE A 348 -1.22 -15.99 -22.20
CA ILE A 348 -0.60 -15.66 -23.51
C ILE A 348 -1.18 -16.50 -24.66
N GLN A 349 -2.15 -17.37 -24.39
CA GLN A 349 -2.55 -18.44 -25.32
C GLN A 349 -3.53 -17.99 -26.42
N SER A 350 -4.45 -17.05 -26.14
CA SER A 350 -5.39 -16.58 -27.16
C SER A 350 -4.76 -15.59 -28.13
N SER A 351 -5.32 -15.39 -29.32
CA SER A 351 -4.80 -14.42 -30.30
C SER A 351 -4.75 -12.98 -29.75
N GLN A 352 -5.68 -12.62 -28.86
CA GLN A 352 -5.67 -11.32 -28.18
C GLN A 352 -4.53 -11.23 -27.17
N GLN A 353 -4.26 -12.32 -26.45
CA GLN A 353 -3.20 -12.39 -25.44
C GLN A 353 -1.81 -12.44 -26.06
N ALA A 354 -1.65 -13.09 -27.23
CA ALA A 354 -0.42 -13.05 -28.00
C ALA A 354 -0.06 -11.62 -28.44
N LYS A 355 -1.02 -10.87 -28.99
CA LYS A 355 -0.84 -9.44 -29.31
C LYS A 355 -0.58 -8.59 -28.08
N GLN A 356 -1.19 -8.94 -26.95
CA GLN A 356 -0.89 -8.29 -25.67
C GLN A 356 0.55 -8.51 -25.23
N LEU A 357 1.07 -9.72 -25.38
CA LEU A 357 2.46 -10.02 -25.04
C LEU A 357 3.45 -9.18 -25.85
N GLU A 358 3.16 -8.86 -27.12
CA GLU A 358 4.01 -8.01 -27.97
C GLU A 358 4.27 -6.63 -27.35
N TYR A 359 3.24 -5.97 -26.80
CA TYR A 359 3.44 -4.66 -26.16
C TYR A 359 3.84 -4.74 -24.68
N LEU A 360 3.69 -5.90 -24.02
CA LEU A 360 4.14 -6.10 -22.64
C LEU A 360 5.63 -6.48 -22.55
N ARG A 361 6.15 -7.27 -23.50
CA ARG A 361 7.56 -7.70 -23.51
C ARG A 361 8.56 -6.55 -23.31
N PRO A 362 8.45 -5.40 -24.00
CA PRO A 362 9.42 -4.31 -23.85
C PRO A 362 9.46 -3.68 -22.45
N ILE A 363 8.39 -3.85 -21.67
CA ILE A 363 8.26 -3.30 -20.32
C ILE A 363 8.41 -4.35 -19.22
N PHE A 364 8.56 -5.64 -19.56
CA PHE A 364 8.77 -6.70 -18.57
C PHE A 364 10.20 -6.73 -18.04
N HIS A 365 10.29 -6.89 -16.73
CA HIS A 365 11.52 -7.01 -15.96
C HIS A 365 11.42 -8.18 -15.00
N HIS A 366 12.55 -8.82 -14.75
CA HIS A 366 12.65 -9.98 -13.87
C HIS A 366 12.39 -9.63 -12.41
N TRP A 367 11.82 -10.59 -11.69
CA TRP A 367 11.64 -10.53 -10.24
C TRP A 367 12.96 -10.78 -9.51
N ALA A 368 13.61 -11.90 -9.83
CA ALA A 368 14.85 -12.36 -9.23
C ALA A 368 16.09 -11.62 -9.75
N ASN A 369 15.98 -11.03 -10.95
CA ASN A 369 17.00 -10.18 -11.54
C ASN A 369 18.33 -10.89 -11.81
N ASP A 370 18.27 -12.20 -12.10
CA ASP A 370 19.42 -13.07 -12.36
C ASP A 370 19.21 -14.00 -13.55
N SER A 371 18.45 -13.54 -14.57
CA SER A 371 18.35 -14.26 -15.84
C SER A 371 19.66 -14.13 -16.61
N LEU A 372 20.18 -15.26 -17.10
CA LEU A 372 21.37 -15.28 -17.97
C LEU A 372 21.07 -14.65 -19.34
N ASN A 373 19.81 -14.73 -19.79
CA ASN A 373 19.38 -14.24 -21.10
C ASN A 373 18.79 -12.83 -21.03
N GLY A 374 18.43 -12.36 -19.83
CA GLY A 374 17.92 -11.01 -19.61
C GLY A 374 18.91 -9.93 -20.05
N ALA A 375 18.40 -8.72 -20.28
CA ALA A 375 19.22 -7.59 -20.72
C ALA A 375 20.37 -7.34 -19.74
N LYS A 376 21.59 -7.14 -20.26
CA LYS A 376 22.77 -6.89 -19.43
C LYS A 376 22.54 -5.67 -18.52
N LEU A 377 22.74 -5.86 -17.22
CA LEU A 377 22.70 -4.75 -16.26
C LEU A 377 23.92 -3.83 -16.46
N PRO A 378 23.81 -2.54 -16.14
CA PRO A 378 24.95 -1.62 -16.18
C PRO A 378 26.08 -2.10 -15.26
N ASP A 379 27.31 -2.20 -15.78
CA ASP A 379 28.48 -2.68 -15.03
C ASP A 379 28.89 -1.74 -13.88
N ASP A 380 28.46 -0.48 -13.95
CA ASP A 380 28.81 0.62 -13.03
C ASP A 380 27.79 0.86 -11.91
N VAL A 381 26.66 0.14 -11.92
CA VAL A 381 25.59 0.33 -10.92
C VAL A 381 25.50 -0.92 -10.03
N PRO A 382 25.80 -0.81 -8.71
CA PRO A 382 25.72 -1.95 -7.81
C PRO A 382 24.27 -2.43 -7.68
N VAL A 383 24.10 -3.75 -7.72
CA VAL A 383 22.79 -4.38 -7.48
C VAL A 383 22.41 -4.22 -6.01
N GLN A 384 21.30 -3.54 -5.78
CA GLN A 384 20.62 -3.50 -4.49
C GLN A 384 19.71 -4.73 -4.40
N ASP A 385 20.02 -5.63 -3.47
CA ASP A 385 19.31 -6.91 -3.29
C ASP A 385 18.10 -6.73 -2.36
N GLY A 386 16.89 -6.89 -2.88
CA GLY A 386 15.65 -6.83 -2.10
C GLY A 386 15.50 -7.93 -1.04
N GLY A 387 16.34 -8.97 -1.09
CA GLY A 387 16.34 -10.09 -0.15
C GLY A 387 15.22 -11.10 -0.41
N ARG A 388 14.54 -11.02 -1.57
CA ARG A 388 13.32 -11.79 -1.87
C ARG A 388 13.34 -12.50 -3.23
N LYS A 389 14.50 -12.57 -3.90
CA LYS A 389 14.63 -13.12 -5.25
C LYS A 389 14.10 -14.56 -5.43
N ARG A 390 14.06 -15.37 -4.36
CA ARG A 390 13.52 -16.75 -4.36
C ARG A 390 12.14 -16.86 -3.71
N ALA A 391 11.62 -15.79 -3.10
CA ALA A 391 10.27 -15.77 -2.57
C ALA A 391 9.33 -15.19 -3.62
N ALA A 392 8.47 -16.02 -4.22
CA ALA A 392 7.65 -15.59 -5.34
C ALA A 392 6.72 -14.41 -4.96
N PRO A 393 6.51 -13.44 -5.87
CA PRO A 393 5.79 -12.22 -5.54
C PRO A 393 4.27 -12.43 -5.50
N HIS A 394 3.66 -12.17 -4.35
CA HIS A 394 2.23 -11.95 -4.23
C HIS A 394 1.88 -10.51 -3.82
N ILE A 395 2.87 -9.72 -3.41
CA ILE A 395 2.76 -8.27 -3.24
C ILE A 395 2.37 -7.59 -4.55
N LYS A 396 1.72 -6.41 -4.45
CA LYS A 396 1.51 -5.51 -5.58
C LYS A 396 1.92 -4.11 -5.17
N THR A 397 2.93 -3.57 -5.84
CA THR A 397 3.41 -2.21 -5.60
C THR A 397 3.49 -1.41 -6.89
N TYR A 398 3.10 -0.14 -6.82
CA TYR A 398 3.37 0.83 -7.88
C TYR A 398 4.25 1.92 -7.28
N VAL A 399 5.42 2.17 -7.86
CA VAL A 399 6.40 3.12 -7.30
C VAL A 399 6.91 4.03 -8.41
N ARG A 400 6.87 5.34 -8.17
CA ARG A 400 7.52 6.33 -9.04
C ARG A 400 8.84 6.76 -8.42
N SER A 401 9.93 6.58 -9.17
CA SER A 401 11.27 6.95 -8.75
C SER A 401 12.01 7.69 -9.84
N ASN A 402 12.93 8.56 -9.44
CA ASN A 402 13.94 9.16 -10.29
C ASN A 402 15.33 8.68 -9.84
N LYS A 403 16.40 9.20 -10.44
CA LYS A 403 17.78 8.76 -10.15
C LYS A 403 18.20 8.89 -8.68
N SER A 404 17.59 9.79 -7.91
CA SER A 404 18.04 10.14 -6.56
C SER A 404 16.98 9.94 -5.47
N SER A 405 15.72 9.70 -5.83
CA SER A 405 14.63 9.65 -4.86
C SER A 405 13.39 8.94 -5.41
N ILE A 406 12.50 8.58 -4.50
CA ILE A 406 11.15 8.09 -4.75
C ILE A 406 10.18 9.25 -4.55
N ASP A 407 9.34 9.49 -5.56
CA ASP A 407 8.30 10.53 -5.50
C ASP A 407 7.08 10.01 -4.71
N TRP A 408 6.68 8.76 -4.95
CA TRP A 408 5.58 8.09 -4.23
C TRP A 408 5.64 6.58 -4.37
N GLY A 409 4.98 5.89 -3.43
CA GLY A 409 4.77 4.45 -3.45
C GLY A 409 3.32 4.10 -3.10
N LEU A 410 2.78 3.10 -3.78
CA LEU A 410 1.46 2.53 -3.53
C LEU A 410 1.61 1.03 -3.24
N LEU A 411 1.12 0.60 -2.08
CA LEU A 411 0.91 -0.81 -1.74
C LEU A 411 -0.58 -1.13 -1.87
N THR A 412 -0.95 -2.15 -2.64
CA THR A 412 -2.37 -2.44 -2.92
C THR A 412 -2.64 -3.91 -3.16
N SER A 413 -3.91 -4.32 -3.11
CA SER A 413 -4.36 -5.60 -3.66
C SER A 413 -4.50 -5.57 -5.20
N ALA A 414 -4.62 -4.40 -5.82
CA ALA A 414 -4.95 -4.27 -7.24
C ALA A 414 -3.81 -4.75 -8.17
N ASN A 415 -4.11 -5.78 -8.96
CA ASN A 415 -3.29 -6.24 -10.07
C ASN A 415 -3.52 -5.38 -11.34
N ILE A 416 -2.74 -5.59 -12.42
CA ILE A 416 -2.99 -4.91 -13.70
C ILE A 416 -4.20 -5.55 -14.39
N SER A 417 -5.39 -5.01 -14.13
CA SER A 417 -6.64 -5.45 -14.75
C SER A 417 -7.68 -4.33 -14.84
N LYS A 418 -8.58 -4.43 -15.82
CA LYS A 418 -9.77 -3.56 -15.94
C LYS A 418 -10.75 -3.80 -14.79
N GLN A 419 -10.79 -5.02 -14.26
CA GLN A 419 -11.67 -5.40 -13.17
C GLN A 419 -11.29 -4.69 -11.87
N ALA A 420 -9.98 -4.59 -11.59
CA ALA A 420 -9.43 -3.92 -10.42
C ALA A 420 -9.45 -2.40 -10.57
N TRP A 421 -8.87 -1.87 -11.65
CA TRP A 421 -8.67 -0.42 -11.81
C TRP A 421 -9.83 0.31 -12.48
N GLY A 422 -10.70 -0.42 -13.18
CA GLY A 422 -11.80 0.12 -13.97
C GLY A 422 -11.51 0.19 -15.48
N GLU A 423 -12.57 0.10 -16.27
CA GLU A 423 -12.53 0.29 -17.72
C GLU A 423 -12.12 1.72 -18.10
N ALA A 424 -11.79 1.95 -19.37
CA ALA A 424 -11.63 3.32 -19.87
C ALA A 424 -12.96 4.07 -19.75
N ALA A 425 -12.91 5.34 -19.36
CA ALA A 425 -14.13 6.15 -19.25
C ALA A 425 -14.80 6.30 -20.62
N ARG A 426 -16.11 6.13 -20.66
CA ARG A 426 -16.95 6.50 -21.80
C ARG A 426 -16.89 8.01 -22.03
N PRO A 427 -17.30 8.52 -23.21
CA PRO A 427 -17.40 9.97 -23.45
C PRO A 427 -18.27 10.71 -22.42
N THR A 428 -19.23 10.02 -21.80
CA THR A 428 -20.07 10.52 -20.70
C THR A 428 -19.31 10.76 -19.40
N GLY A 429 -18.12 10.17 -19.23
CA GLY A 429 -17.36 10.13 -17.98
C GLY A 429 -17.60 8.87 -17.16
N GLU A 430 -18.58 8.04 -17.53
CA GLU A 430 -18.86 6.77 -16.84
C GLU A 430 -17.73 5.75 -17.04
N MET A 431 -17.30 5.13 -15.95
CA MET A 431 -16.37 4.01 -15.89
C MET A 431 -17.00 2.87 -15.09
N ARG A 432 -16.72 1.64 -15.48
CA ARG A 432 -17.13 0.43 -14.74
C ARG A 432 -15.94 -0.21 -14.05
N ILE A 433 -16.11 -0.56 -12.77
CA ILE A 433 -15.17 -1.34 -11.95
C ILE A 433 -15.87 -2.64 -11.57
N ALA A 434 -15.16 -3.77 -11.58
CA ALA A 434 -15.77 -5.08 -11.28
C ALA A 434 -15.38 -5.66 -9.92
N SER A 435 -14.22 -5.29 -9.36
CA SER A 435 -13.66 -5.93 -8.16
C SER A 435 -13.54 -4.97 -6.98
N TRP A 436 -13.54 -5.57 -5.79
CA TRP A 436 -13.15 -4.88 -4.56
C TRP A 436 -11.63 -4.90 -4.45
N GLU A 437 -11.02 -3.73 -4.33
CA GLU A 437 -9.58 -3.59 -4.08
C GLU A 437 -9.36 -2.53 -3.01
N ILE A 438 -8.21 -2.59 -2.34
CA ILE A 438 -7.80 -1.60 -1.35
C ILE A 438 -6.28 -1.42 -1.35
N GLY A 439 -5.82 -0.24 -1.00
CA GLY A 439 -4.40 0.12 -1.00
C GLY A 439 -4.13 1.47 -0.37
N VAL A 440 -2.85 1.73 -0.13
CA VAL A 440 -2.35 2.95 0.50
C VAL A 440 -1.27 3.60 -0.34
N LEU A 441 -1.47 4.88 -0.65
CA LEU A 441 -0.50 5.72 -1.33
C LEU A 441 0.22 6.60 -0.30
N VAL A 442 1.55 6.63 -0.40
CA VAL A 442 2.43 7.41 0.48
C VAL A 442 3.47 8.17 -0.36
N TRP A 443 3.88 9.33 0.13
CA TRP A 443 4.91 10.18 -0.48
C TRP A 443 5.68 10.96 0.61
N PRO A 444 6.85 11.56 0.31
CA PRO A 444 7.74 12.09 1.34
C PRO A 444 7.10 13.15 2.25
N GLU A 445 6.48 14.18 1.66
CA GLU A 445 5.93 15.33 2.40
C GLU A 445 4.80 14.93 3.37
N LEU A 446 4.13 13.82 3.10
CA LEU A 446 3.09 13.28 3.96
C LEU A 446 3.65 12.78 5.30
N LEU A 447 4.83 12.17 5.25
CA LEU A 447 5.43 11.46 6.38
C LEU A 447 6.27 12.40 7.24
N GLU A 448 7.10 13.25 6.62
CA GLU A 448 7.87 14.29 7.29
C GLU A 448 8.10 15.48 6.35
N ALA A 449 7.90 16.70 6.88
CA ALA A 449 8.10 17.92 6.12
C ALA A 449 9.55 18.04 5.62
N ASN A 450 9.73 18.43 4.36
CA ASN A 450 11.03 18.57 3.68
C ASN A 450 11.85 17.27 3.54
N ALA A 451 11.26 16.09 3.77
CA ALA A 451 11.98 14.83 3.64
C ALA A 451 12.20 14.41 2.18
N ILE A 452 13.20 13.55 1.95
CA ILE A 452 13.30 12.72 0.75
C ILE A 452 12.89 11.30 1.08
N MET A 453 12.38 10.56 0.09
CA MET A 453 12.16 9.13 0.19
C MET A 453 13.13 8.41 -0.75
N VAL A 454 13.69 7.29 -0.30
CA VAL A 454 14.63 6.46 -1.05
C VAL A 454 14.27 4.99 -0.88
N GLY A 455 14.64 4.15 -1.85
CA GLY A 455 14.46 2.71 -1.72
C GLY A 455 15.35 2.14 -0.62
N THR A 456 14.82 1.22 0.18
CA THR A 456 15.60 0.43 1.14
C THR A 456 15.43 -1.06 0.86
N PHE A 457 16.48 -1.80 1.18
CA PHE A 457 16.65 -3.20 0.78
C PHE A 457 17.09 -3.98 2.02
N LYS A 458 16.45 -5.13 2.28
CA LYS A 458 16.65 -5.99 3.47
C LYS A 458 16.38 -5.35 4.85
N THR A 459 16.25 -4.03 4.94
CA THR A 459 15.92 -3.25 6.14
C THR A 459 14.89 -2.18 5.80
N ASP A 460 14.06 -1.78 6.76
CA ASP A 460 13.06 -0.73 6.55
C ASP A 460 13.66 0.67 6.72
N VAL A 461 14.77 0.78 7.46
CA VAL A 461 15.46 2.03 7.75
C VAL A 461 16.55 2.30 6.70
N PRO A 462 16.58 3.49 6.07
CA PRO A 462 17.62 3.85 5.10
C PRO A 462 18.95 4.13 5.80
N GLU A 463 20.05 3.88 5.10
CA GLU A 463 21.37 4.35 5.54
C GLU A 463 21.41 5.88 5.50
N LEU A 464 21.89 6.49 6.58
CA LEU A 464 22.10 7.94 6.63
C LEU A 464 23.30 8.29 5.75
N VAL A 465 23.05 8.76 4.54
CA VAL A 465 24.09 9.34 3.70
C VAL A 465 24.54 10.65 4.35
N GLN A 466 25.73 10.65 4.94
CA GLN A 466 26.39 11.89 5.36
C GLN A 466 26.75 12.66 4.09
N SER A 467 25.96 13.66 3.72
CA SER A 467 26.29 14.53 2.60
C SER A 467 27.57 15.31 2.95
N GLN A 468 28.71 14.90 2.37
CA GLN A 468 29.91 15.74 2.32
C GLN A 468 29.65 16.90 1.37
N GLY A 469 29.12 18.00 1.92
CA GLY A 469 28.81 19.20 1.16
C GLY A 469 28.11 20.23 2.04
N GLN A 470 28.78 21.36 2.25
CA GLN A 470 28.33 22.49 3.06
C GLN A 470 26.90 22.92 2.65
N GLY A 471 25.93 22.81 3.58
CA GLY A 471 24.64 23.51 3.50
C GLY A 471 23.34 22.68 3.57
N LYS A 472 23.35 21.34 3.53
CA LYS A 472 22.13 20.48 3.58
C LYS A 472 21.97 19.67 4.88
N GLY A 473 22.25 20.27 6.02
CA GLY A 473 22.25 19.59 7.34
C GLY A 473 20.89 19.16 7.92
N ASP A 474 19.75 19.46 7.27
CA ASP A 474 18.42 19.42 7.89
C ASP A 474 17.38 18.50 7.19
N GLN A 475 17.76 17.72 6.17
CA GLN A 475 16.80 16.90 5.40
C GLN A 475 16.67 15.48 5.97
N SER A 476 15.47 15.11 6.45
CA SER A 476 15.16 13.72 6.85
C SER A 476 15.06 12.80 5.63
N THR A 477 15.46 11.55 5.81
CA THR A 477 15.40 10.50 4.77
C THR A 477 14.43 9.41 5.21
N ILE A 478 13.44 9.14 4.37
CA ILE A 478 12.43 8.09 4.59
C ILE A 478 12.79 6.90 3.72
N GLY A 479 12.79 5.70 4.29
CA GLY A 479 12.92 4.46 3.52
C GLY A 479 11.62 4.09 2.83
N LEU A 480 11.70 3.42 1.68
CA LEU A 480 10.61 2.66 1.10
C LEU A 480 11.12 1.25 0.83
N ARG A 481 10.61 0.26 1.54
CA ARG A 481 11.05 -1.13 1.42
C ARG A 481 10.68 -1.66 0.04
N ILE A 482 11.69 -1.89 -0.81
CA ILE A 482 11.53 -2.40 -2.17
C ILE A 482 11.76 -3.92 -2.16
N PRO A 483 10.79 -4.73 -2.64
CA PRO A 483 10.88 -6.19 -2.52
C PRO A 483 11.61 -6.87 -3.69
N TYR A 484 12.06 -6.12 -4.68
CA TYR A 484 12.78 -6.63 -5.86
C TYR A 484 14.12 -5.93 -6.02
N ASN A 485 15.02 -6.53 -6.79
CA ASN A 485 16.37 -6.00 -6.97
C ASN A 485 16.36 -4.77 -7.89
N THR A 486 17.31 -3.86 -7.69
CA THR A 486 17.55 -2.73 -8.60
C THR A 486 19.04 -2.59 -8.91
N PRO A 487 19.46 -2.14 -10.12
CA PRO A 487 18.64 -1.78 -11.27
C PRO A 487 17.88 -3.00 -11.84
N LEU A 488 16.70 -2.76 -12.41
CA LEU A 488 15.87 -3.82 -12.97
C LEU A 488 16.48 -4.39 -14.25
N GLN A 489 16.49 -5.71 -14.35
CA GLN A 489 16.89 -6.49 -15.52
C GLN A 489 15.67 -6.70 -16.40
N ARG A 490 15.70 -6.13 -17.60
CA ARG A 490 14.63 -6.33 -18.59
C ARG A 490 14.69 -7.77 -19.11
N TYR A 491 13.53 -8.33 -19.44
CA TYR A 491 13.45 -9.58 -20.19
C TYR A 491 14.25 -9.54 -21.50
N ALA A 492 14.69 -10.71 -21.94
CA ALA A 492 15.12 -10.98 -23.30
C ALA A 492 13.96 -10.84 -24.30
N SER A 493 14.27 -10.77 -25.59
CA SER A 493 13.25 -10.61 -26.64
C SER A 493 12.31 -11.81 -26.80
N ASP A 494 12.77 -13.00 -26.43
CA ASP A 494 12.10 -14.29 -26.57
C ASP A 494 11.51 -14.82 -25.25
N GLU A 495 11.90 -14.22 -24.12
CA GLU A 495 11.35 -14.59 -22.81
C GLU A 495 9.84 -14.28 -22.71
N VAL A 496 9.16 -15.13 -21.94
CA VAL A 496 7.73 -15.03 -21.66
C VAL A 496 7.49 -15.06 -20.16
N PRO A 497 6.46 -14.37 -19.66
CA PRO A 497 6.12 -14.41 -18.25
C PRO A 497 5.63 -15.81 -17.84
N TRP A 498 5.66 -16.11 -16.54
CA TRP A 498 5.05 -17.32 -15.99
C TRP A 498 3.56 -17.42 -16.35
N VAL A 499 3.14 -18.57 -16.89
CA VAL A 499 1.75 -18.87 -17.23
C VAL A 499 1.33 -20.15 -16.53
N ALA A 500 0.55 -20.02 -15.45
CA ALA A 500 0.10 -21.15 -14.63
C ALA A 500 -0.79 -22.16 -15.36
N SER A 501 -1.38 -21.80 -16.51
CA SER A 501 -2.20 -22.71 -17.32
C SER A 501 -1.46 -23.35 -18.48
N MET A 502 -0.14 -23.22 -18.54
CA MET A 502 0.72 -23.92 -19.50
C MET A 502 1.56 -24.97 -18.78
N PRO A 503 1.85 -26.12 -19.40
CA PRO A 503 2.78 -27.08 -18.84
C PRO A 503 4.21 -26.53 -18.88
N HIS A 504 4.98 -26.80 -17.82
CA HIS A 504 6.42 -26.52 -17.70
C HIS A 504 7.11 -27.82 -17.29
N MET A 505 7.79 -28.43 -18.25
CA MET A 505 8.35 -29.78 -18.12
C MET A 505 9.76 -29.79 -17.52
N GLU A 506 10.49 -28.67 -17.54
CA GLU A 506 11.73 -28.54 -16.79
C GLU A 506 11.42 -28.72 -15.31
N LEU A 507 12.26 -29.44 -14.58
CA LEU A 507 12.01 -29.70 -13.17
C LEU A 507 12.36 -28.47 -12.32
N ASP A 508 11.56 -28.23 -11.29
CA ASP A 508 11.95 -27.36 -10.19
C ASP A 508 13.05 -28.02 -9.33
N TRP A 509 13.56 -27.27 -8.36
CA TRP A 509 14.61 -27.76 -7.46
C TRP A 509 14.16 -28.97 -6.61
N ALA A 510 12.85 -29.20 -6.48
CA ALA A 510 12.26 -30.35 -5.77
C ALA A 510 11.95 -31.53 -6.71
N GLY A 511 12.39 -31.48 -7.97
CA GLY A 511 12.21 -32.55 -8.95
C GLY A 511 10.79 -32.65 -9.52
N ARG A 512 9.99 -31.58 -9.43
CA ARG A 512 8.60 -31.54 -9.93
C ARG A 512 8.50 -30.74 -11.20
N SER A 513 7.66 -31.20 -12.13
CA SER A 513 7.17 -30.41 -13.27
C SER A 513 5.82 -29.77 -12.92
N TRP A 514 5.40 -28.79 -13.71
CA TRP A 514 4.06 -28.21 -13.65
C TRP A 514 3.26 -28.64 -14.88
N VAL A 515 2.08 -29.24 -14.71
CA VAL A 515 1.26 -29.78 -15.81
C VAL A 515 -0.16 -29.24 -15.74
#